data_AF-A0A2A9EU03-F1
#
_entry.id   AF-A0A2A9EU03-F1
#
_cell.length_a   1.000
_cell.length_b   1.000
_cell.length_c   1.000
_cell.angle_alpha   90.00
_cell.angle_beta   90.00
_cell.angle_gamma   90.00
#
_symmetry.space_group_name_H-M   'P 1'
#
loop_
_entity.id
_entity.type
_entity.pdbx_description
1 polymer ?
#
loop_
_entity_poly.entity_id
_entity_poly.type
_entity_poly.pdbx_seq_one_letter_code
_entity_poly.pdbx_strand_id
1 'polypeptide(L)' 'MGVRHTTIDDVHAAVRWALAHDLPALLAYRQVAHTDRGARWEADAAFVAHWQQATGSGLPAFRPGGPLPRRR' A
#
# COMPACT_ATOMS: atom_id res chain seq x y z
N MET A 1 6.45 1.38 -18.42
CA MET A 1 5.43 1.40 -17.35
C MET A 1 5.72 2.61 -16.48
N GLY A 2 4.84 3.61 -16.46
CA GLY A 2 5.08 4.83 -15.69
C GLY A 2 5.04 4.52 -14.19
N VAL A 3 6.09 4.87 -13.47
CA VAL A 3 6.10 4.85 -12.01
C VAL A 3 4.99 5.84 -11.59
N ARG A 4 3.86 5.33 -11.09
CA ARG A 4 2.85 6.19 -10.46
C ARG A 4 3.57 6.91 -9.32
N HIS A 5 3.76 8.21 -9.47
CA HIS A 5 4.39 9.03 -8.46
C HIS A 5 3.49 9.00 -7.22
N THR A 6 3.99 8.43 -6.12
CA THR A 6 3.31 8.42 -4.84
C THR A 6 3.03 9.86 -4.42
N THR A 7 1.76 10.19 -4.19
CA THR A 7 1.38 11.53 -3.74
C THR A 7 1.33 11.59 -2.22
N ILE A 8 1.40 12.80 -1.65
CA ILE A 8 1.25 12.99 -0.20
C ILE A 8 -0.14 12.56 0.29
N ASP A 9 -1.16 12.64 -0.56
CA ASP A 9 -2.52 12.20 -0.25
C ASP A 9 -2.61 10.67 -0.15
N ASP A 10 -1.89 9.94 -1.01
CA ASP A 10 -1.79 8.47 -0.92
C ASP A 10 -1.14 8.05 0.39
N VAL A 11 -0.06 8.73 0.80
CA VAL A 11 0.62 8.47 2.08
C VAL A 11 -0.34 8.75 3.24
N HIS A 12 -1.08 9.85 3.23
CA HIS A 12 -2.06 10.13 4.28
C HIS A 12 -3.21 9.11 4.34
N ALA A 13 -3.66 8.59 3.19
CA ALA A 13 -4.66 7.53 3.15
C ALA A 13 -4.11 6.22 3.72
N ALA A 14 -2.89 5.85 3.34
CA ALA A 14 -2.19 4.68 3.88
C ALA A 14 -1.97 4.79 5.39
N VAL A 15 -1.57 5.96 5.91
CA VAL A 15 -1.42 6.19 7.36
C VAL A 15 -2.74 6.00 8.09
N ARG A 16 -3.83 6.58 7.58
CA ARG A 16 -5.16 6.46 8.20
C ARG A 16 -5.63 5.02 8.25
N TRP A 17 -5.41 4.26 7.17
CA TRP A 17 -5.74 2.83 7.14
C TRP A 17 -4.87 2.04 8.13
N ALA A 18 -3.56 2.27 8.13
CA ALA A 18 -2.61 1.53 8.97
C ALA A 18 -2.87 1.76 10.48
N LEU A 19 -3.28 2.97 10.88
CA LEU A 19 -3.70 3.26 12.25
C LEU A 19 -4.83 2.34 12.74
N ALA A 20 -5.74 1.93 11.85
CA ALA A 20 -6.89 1.10 12.20
C ALA A 20 -6.66 -0.40 11.98
N HIS A 21 -5.76 -0.77 11.06
CA HIS A 21 -5.68 -2.15 10.54
C HIS A 21 -4.27 -2.75 10.51
N ASP A 22 -3.22 -1.92 10.49
CA ASP A 22 -1.85 -2.38 10.27
C ASP A 22 -0.82 -1.49 10.98
N LEU A 23 -0.92 -1.50 12.31
CA LEU A 23 -0.01 -0.75 13.17
C LEU A 23 1.47 -1.16 13.00
N PRO A 24 1.82 -2.45 12.78
CA PRO A 24 3.20 -2.84 12.50
C PRO A 24 3.80 -2.17 11.27
N ALA A 25 3.06 -2.11 10.15
CA ALA A 25 3.53 -1.44 8.94
C ALA A 25 3.77 0.06 9.16
N LEU A 26 2.90 0.73 9.93
CA LEU A 26 3.08 2.14 10.28
C LEU A 26 4.33 2.40 11.13
N LEU A 27 4.61 1.52 12.09
CA LEU A 27 5.81 1.63 12.93
C LEU A 27 7.09 1.45 12.12
N ALA A 28 7.13 0.47 11.22
CA ALA A 28 8.26 0.26 10.32
C ALA A 28 8.49 1.46 9.38
N TYR A 29 7.41 1.99 8.79
CA TYR A 29 7.47 3.19 7.94
C TYR A 29 8.04 4.40 8.70
N ARG A 30 7.59 4.64 9.94
CA ARG A 30 8.07 5.76 10.77
C ARG A 30 9.56 5.69 11.12
N GLN A 31 10.14 4.50 11.24
CA GLN A 31 11.56 4.37 11.54
C GLN A 31 12.45 4.88 10.40
N VAL A 32 11.96 4.85 9.16
CA VAL A 32 12.73 5.23 7.96
C VAL A 32 12.36 6.63 7.46
N ALA A 33 11.08 7.02 7.54
CA ALA A 33 10.61 8.28 6.97
C ALA A 33 11.23 9.55 7.61
N HIS A 34 11.84 9.43 8.80
CA HIS A 34 12.41 10.55 9.55
C HIS A 34 13.94 10.71 9.44
N THR A 35 14.66 9.77 8.80
CA THR A 35 16.13 9.72 8.87
C THR A 35 16.85 10.30 7.65
N ASP A 36 16.34 10.07 6.45
CA ASP A 36 16.96 10.59 5.21
C ASP A 36 15.90 11.00 4.17
N ARG A 37 16.17 12.08 3.43
CA ARG A 37 15.22 12.61 2.45
C ARG A 37 15.08 11.71 1.23
N GLY A 38 16.13 11.01 0.79
CA GLY A 38 16.04 10.03 -0.30
C GLY A 38 15.31 8.76 0.14
N ALA A 39 15.71 8.21 1.27
CA ALA A 39 15.09 7.02 1.88
C ALA A 39 13.60 7.23 2.19
N ARG A 40 13.19 8.47 2.50
CA ARG A 40 11.78 8.82 2.69
C ARG A 40 10.93 8.55 1.45
N TRP A 41 11.39 8.87 0.25
CA TRP A 41 10.57 8.69 -0.97
C TRP A 41 10.35 7.21 -1.28
N GLU A 42 11.39 6.40 -1.06
CA GLU A 42 11.28 4.94 -1.22
C GLU A 42 10.37 4.33 -0.15
N ALA A 43 10.48 4.79 1.10
CA ALA A 43 9.59 4.38 2.19
C ALA A 43 8.13 4.78 1.93
N ASP A 44 7.87 6.00 1.42
CA ASP A 44 6.55 6.48 1.03
C ASP A 44 5.95 5.57 -0.06
N ALA A 45 6.73 5.26 -1.10
CA ALA A 45 6.28 4.39 -2.18
C ALA A 45 6.02 2.94 -1.73
N ALA A 46 6.91 2.37 -0.92
CA ALA A 46 6.73 1.02 -0.38
C ALA A 46 5.51 0.92 0.54
N PHE A 47 5.30 1.93 1.39
CA PHE A 47 4.18 1.98 2.32
C PHE A 47 2.84 2.13 1.59
N VAL A 48 2.78 2.99 0.57
CA VAL A 48 1.58 3.14 -0.27
C VAL A 48 1.32 1.89 -1.10
N ALA A 49 2.35 1.22 -1.64
CA ALA A 49 2.18 -0.03 -2.37
C ALA A 49 1.60 -1.13 -1.47
N HIS A 50 2.11 -1.26 -0.25
CA HIS A 50 1.59 -2.20 0.75
C HIS A 50 0.12 -1.93 1.07
N TRP A 51 -0.23 -0.67 1.34
CA TRP A 51 -1.62 -0.27 1.56
C TRP A 51 -2.51 -0.63 0.36
N GLN A 52 -2.09 -0.27 -0.86
CA GLN A 52 -2.84 -0.54 -2.08
C GLN A 52 -3.04 -2.03 -2.36
N GLN A 53 -2.08 -2.87 -2.00
CA GLN A 53 -2.20 -4.33 -2.08
C GLN A 53 -3.19 -4.87 -1.05
N ALA A 54 -3.14 -4.38 0.19
CA ALA A 54 -4.03 -4.82 1.27
C ALA A 54 -5.48 -4.38 1.06
N THR A 55 -5.71 -3.20 0.47
CA THR A 55 -7.06 -2.65 0.25
C THR A 55 -7.60 -2.87 -1.16
N GLY A 56 -6.77 -3.37 -2.08
CA GLY A 56 -7.12 -3.50 -3.51
C GLY A 56 -7.25 -2.16 -4.25
N SER A 57 -6.80 -1.05 -3.65
CA SER A 57 -6.96 0.31 -4.20
C SER A 57 -6.00 0.65 -5.34
N GLY A 58 -4.99 -0.19 -5.62
CA GLY A 58 -3.96 0.08 -6.64
C GLY A 58 -3.92 -0.85 -7.86
N LEU A 59 -4.67 -1.95 -7.86
CA LEU A 59 -4.67 -2.93 -8.97
C LEU A 59 -5.85 -2.67 -9.92
N PRO A 60 -5.66 -2.61 -11.25
CA PRO A 60 -6.77 -2.95 -12.13
C PRO A 60 -7.16 -4.39 -11.80
N ALA A 61 -8.36 -4.58 -11.28
CA ALA A 61 -8.96 -5.82 -10.82
C ALA A 61 -8.30 -7.10 -11.40
N PHE A 62 -7.30 -7.65 -10.72
CA PHE A 62 -7.07 -9.09 -10.84
C PHE A 62 -8.07 -9.75 -9.88
N ARG A 63 -9.29 -9.92 -10.38
CA ARG A 63 -10.27 -10.85 -9.80
C ARG A 63 -9.78 -12.26 -10.13
N PRO A 64 -9.39 -13.12 -9.16
CA PRO A 64 -9.49 -14.55 -9.38
C PRO A 64 -10.97 -14.92 -9.27
N GLY A 65 -11.74 -14.53 -10.28
CA GLY A 65 -13.14 -14.88 -10.48
C GLY A 65 -13.26 -15.69 -11.77
N GLY A 66 -12.65 -16.88 -11.80
CA GLY A 66 -12.96 -17.97 -12.74
C GLY A 66 -13.86 -19.01 -12.04
N PRO A 67 -14.67 -19.77 -12.77
CA PRO A 67 -16.05 -20.09 -12.38
C PRO A 67 -16.21 -21.23 -11.35
N LEU A 68 -17.39 -21.18 -10.69
CA LEU A 68 -17.99 -22.03 -9.65
C LEU A 68 -17.66 -23.54 -9.65
N PRO A 69 -17.77 -24.21 -8.47
CA PRO A 69 -17.62 -25.66 -8.37
C PRO A 69 -18.74 -26.40 -9.12
N ARG A 70 -18.37 -27.30 -10.04
CA ARG A 70 -19.29 -28.34 -10.51
C ARG A 70 -19.40 -29.40 -9.41
N ARG A 71 -20.54 -29.41 -8.70
CA ARG A 71 -21.02 -30.61 -8.01
C ARG A 71 -21.52 -31.61 -9.05
N ARG A 72 -20.89 -32.78 -9.12
CA ARG A 72 -21.53 -34.05 -9.47
C ARG A 72 -20.80 -35.18 -8.79
#